data_AF-A0A1V4RTF3-F1
#
_entry.id   AF-A0A1V4RTF3-F1
#
_cell.length_a   1.000
_cell.length_b   1.000
_cell.length_c   1.000
_cell.angle_alpha   90.00
_cell.angle_beta   90.00
_cell.angle_gamma   90.00
#
_symmetry.space_group_name_H-M   'P 1'
#
loop_
_entity.id
_entity.type
_entity.pdbx_description
1 polymer ?
#
loop_
_entity_poly.entity_id
_entity_poly.type
_entity_poly.pdbx_seq_one_letter_code
_entity_poly.pdbx_strand_id
1 'polypeptide(L)'
;MHMPDAIKAIVELAKPENSALTRRVYNIHALSLTPAQIVESVRKYYPDFQITYKPDYRQAIAESWPHSLDDSAARRDWNWQPDFDLEAMTRDMLEKLKKKL
;
A
#
# COMPACT_ATOMS: atom_id res chain seq x y z
N MET A 1 0.41 0.23 -0.10
CA MET A 1 -0.17 0.65 1.19
C MET A 1 -0.70 2.06 1.03
N HIS A 2 -1.90 2.36 1.52
CA HIS A 2 -2.44 3.73 1.54
C HIS A 2 -2.05 4.45 2.84
N MET A 3 -2.09 5.78 2.86
CA MET A 3 -1.61 6.54 4.03
C MET A 3 -2.33 6.25 5.35
N PRO A 4 -3.65 6.05 5.41
CA PRO A 4 -4.32 5.68 6.65
C PRO A 4 -3.79 4.37 7.25
N ASP A 5 -3.50 3.37 6.42
CA ASP A 5 -2.89 2.10 6.85
C ASP A 5 -1.47 2.30 7.39
N ALA A 6 -0.68 3.17 6.77
CA ALA A 6 0.67 3.48 7.24
C ALA A 6 0.65 4.10 8.64
N ILE A 7 -0.26 5.05 8.88
CA ILE A 7 -0.43 5.69 10.19
C ILE A 7 -0.94 4.68 11.21
N LYS A 8 -1.94 3.87 10.83
CA LYS A 8 -2.48 2.79 11.66
C LYS A 8 -1.37 1.83 12.09
N ALA A 9 -0.54 1.35 11.17
CA ALA A 9 0.56 0.43 11.47
C ALA A 9 1.54 1.00 12.52
N ILE A 10 1.91 2.28 12.40
CA ILE A 10 2.81 2.95 13.35
C ILE A 10 2.15 3.04 14.73
N VAL A 11 0.89 3.49 14.77
CA VAL A 11 0.15 3.66 16.03
C VAL A 11 -0.11 2.32 16.71
N GLU A 12 -0.42 1.28 15.96
CA GLU A 12 -0.68 -0.06 16.49
C GLU A 12 0.58 -0.76 16.98
N LEU A 13 1.72 -0.61 16.29
CA LEU A 13 3.01 -1.15 16.73
C LEU A 13 3.47 -0.56 18.08
N ALA A 14 3.02 0.65 18.44
CA ALA A 14 3.38 1.31 19.69
C ALA A 14 2.58 0.83 20.92
N LYS A 15 1.52 0.04 20.72
CA LYS A 15 0.61 -0.44 21.78
C LYS A 15 1.01 -1.74 22.48
N PRO A 16 1.51 -2.79 21.82
CA PRO A 16 1.78 -4.07 22.46
C PRO A 16 2.92 -3.96 23.47
N GLU A 17 2.83 -4.77 24.53
CA GLU A 17 3.93 -4.98 25.46
C GLU A 17 5.15 -5.57 24.73
N ASN A 18 6.35 -5.21 25.17
CA ASN A 18 7.59 -5.64 24.52
C ASN A 18 7.75 -7.17 24.47
N SER A 19 7.14 -7.90 25.43
CA SER A 19 7.13 -9.37 25.46
C SER A 19 6.31 -10.01 24.34
N ALA A 20 5.35 -9.28 23.77
CA ALA A 20 4.56 -9.75 22.62
C ALA A 20 5.33 -9.58 21.29
N LEU A 21 6.38 -8.75 21.26
CA LEU A 21 7.15 -8.47 20.04
C LEU A 21 8.30 -9.45 19.88
N THR A 22 8.18 -10.36 18.91
CA THR A 22 9.24 -11.31 18.55
C THR A 22 10.37 -10.68 17.72
N ARG A 23 10.17 -9.46 17.20
CA ARG A 23 11.14 -8.73 16.37
C ARG A 23 11.26 -7.27 16.80
N ARG A 24 12.27 -6.59 16.24
CA ARG A 24 12.48 -5.14 16.37
C ARG A 24 12.24 -4.38 15.07
N VAL A 25 12.22 -5.10 13.95
CA VAL A 25 11.91 -4.59 12.62
C VAL A 25 10.89 -5.52 12.00
N TYR A 26 9.83 -4.94 11.47
CA TYR A 26 8.72 -5.65 10.86
C TYR A 26 8.53 -5.18 9.42
N ASN A 27 8.31 -6.14 8.53
CA ASN A 27 7.67 -5.85 7.26
C ASN A 27 6.21 -5.51 7.52
N ILE A 28 5.69 -4.52 6.78
CA ILE A 28 4.29 -4.13 6.78
C ILE A 28 3.82 -4.18 5.34
N HIS A 29 2.82 -5.02 5.07
CA HIS A 29 2.28 -5.20 3.74
C HIS A 29 0.79 -4.85 3.70
N ALA A 30 0.34 -4.36 2.54
CA ALA A 30 -1.07 -4.08 2.28
C ALA A 30 -1.47 -4.51 0.87
N LEU A 31 -0.75 -4.02 -0.15
CA LEU A 31 -1.05 -4.26 -1.56
C LEU A 31 0.27 -4.42 -2.33
N SER A 32 0.29 -5.37 -3.27
CA SER A 32 1.32 -5.54 -4.30
C SER A 32 0.66 -5.34 -5.66
N LEU A 33 1.05 -4.31 -6.41
CA LEU A 33 0.32 -3.87 -7.60
C LEU A 33 1.27 -3.50 -8.74
N THR A 34 0.80 -3.72 -9.97
CA THR A 34 1.43 -3.19 -11.18
C THR A 34 0.81 -1.84 -11.57
N PRO A 35 1.52 -1.02 -12.37
CA PRO A 35 0.93 0.19 -12.95
C PRO A 35 -0.36 -0.08 -13.73
N ALA A 36 -0.45 -1.22 -14.44
CA ALA A 36 -1.63 -1.61 -15.20
C ALA A 36 -2.86 -1.85 -14.32
N GLN A 37 -2.70 -2.51 -13.16
CA GLN A 37 -3.80 -2.75 -12.22
C GLN A 37 -4.36 -1.44 -11.64
N ILE A 38 -3.50 -0.45 -11.39
CA ILE A 38 -3.95 0.88 -10.93
C ILE A 38 -4.76 1.57 -12.03
N VAL A 39 -4.29 1.51 -13.29
CA VAL A 39 -4.99 2.08 -14.45
C VAL A 39 -6.38 1.46 -14.63
N GLU A 40 -6.49 0.13 -14.53
CA GLU A 40 -7.77 -0.58 -14.58
C GLU A 40 -8.70 -0.13 -13.46
N SER A 41 -8.18 0.04 -12.24
CA SER A 41 -8.96 0.54 -11.11
C SER A 41 -9.46 1.97 -11.34
N VAL A 42 -8.62 2.87 -11.88
CA VAL A 42 -9.01 4.25 -12.22
C VAL A 42 -10.07 4.26 -13.33
N ARG A 43 -9.95 3.38 -14.33
CA ARG A 43 -10.92 3.28 -15.44
C ARG A 43 -12.32 2.90 -15.01
N LYS A 44 -12.50 2.24 -13.87
CA LYS A 44 -13.83 2.01 -13.27
C LYS A 44 -14.58 3.33 -12.99
N TYR A 45 -13.85 4.41 -12.72
CA TYR A 45 -14.41 5.75 -12.45
C TYR A 45 -14.30 6.69 -13.64
N TYR A 46 -13.24 6.54 -14.45
CA TYR A 46 -12.95 7.35 -15.62
C TYR A 46 -12.62 6.45 -16.82
N PRO A 47 -13.64 5.93 -17.54
CA PRO A 47 -13.46 4.93 -18.60
C PRO A 47 -12.47 5.35 -19.69
N ASP A 48 -12.44 6.64 -20.03
CA ASP A 48 -11.57 7.20 -21.08
C ASP A 48 -10.14 7.49 -20.59
N PHE A 49 -9.79 7.12 -19.37
CA PHE A 49 -8.44 7.34 -18.82
C PHE A 49 -7.38 6.58 -19.64
N GLN A 50 -6.39 7.33 -20.13
CA GLN A 50 -5.27 6.82 -20.91
C GLN A 50 -3.96 6.92 -20.14
N ILE A 51 -3.08 5.96 -20.36
CA ILE A 51 -1.73 5.92 -19.81
C ILE A 51 -0.73 5.60 -20.92
N THR A 52 0.46 6.18 -20.83
CA THR A 52 1.61 5.82 -21.67
C THR A 52 2.75 5.37 -20.76
N TYR A 53 3.50 4.36 -21.22
CA TYR A 53 4.63 3.82 -20.47
C TYR A 53 5.92 4.19 -21.20
N LYS A 54 6.77 4.96 -20.53
CA LYS A 54 8.12 5.29 -20.98
C LYS A 54 9.10 5.02 -19.82
N PRO A 55 9.49 3.75 -19.61
CA PRO A 55 10.41 3.40 -18.52
C PRO A 55 11.72 4.17 -18.62
N ASP A 56 12.27 4.53 -17.47
CA ASP A 56 13.58 5.16 -17.35
C ASP A 56 14.44 4.39 -16.33
N TYR A 57 15.54 4.99 -15.87
CA TYR A 57 16.46 4.37 -14.91
C TYR A 57 15.79 3.86 -13.63
N ARG A 58 14.60 4.40 -13.25
CA ARG A 58 13.84 3.96 -12.08
C ARG A 58 13.27 2.55 -12.25
N GLN A 59 13.13 2.05 -13.47
CA GLN A 59 12.71 0.68 -13.73
C GLN A 59 13.69 -0.33 -13.11
N ALA A 60 15.00 -0.14 -13.31
CA ALA A 60 16.01 -1.01 -12.71
C ALA A 60 16.01 -0.94 -11.16
N ILE A 61 15.69 0.23 -10.60
CA ILE A 61 15.50 0.39 -9.15
C ILE A 61 14.28 -0.41 -8.69
N ALA A 62 13.14 -0.30 -9.39
CA ALA A 62 11.93 -1.02 -9.05
C ALA A 62 12.12 -2.55 -9.17
N GLU A 63 12.85 -3.02 -10.17
CA GLU A 63 13.18 -4.44 -10.36
C GLU A 63 14.12 -4.99 -9.29
N SER A 64 14.89 -4.14 -8.62
CA SER A 64 15.74 -4.55 -7.48
C SER A 64 14.95 -4.74 -6.18
N TRP A 65 13.70 -4.26 -6.11
CA TRP A 65 12.87 -4.31 -4.92
C TRP A 65 11.99 -5.57 -4.90
N PRO A 66 11.61 -6.06 -3.71
CA PRO A 66 10.71 -7.21 -3.62
C PRO A 66 9.32 -6.88 -4.16
N HIS A 67 8.72 -7.81 -4.89
CA HIS A 67 7.36 -7.66 -5.43
C HIS A 67 6.28 -7.70 -4.34
N SER A 68 6.52 -8.43 -3.25
CA SER A 68 5.66 -8.52 -2.09
C SER A 68 6.49 -8.72 -0.83
N LEU A 69 5.91 -8.44 0.33
CA LEU A 69 6.57 -8.58 1.63
C LEU A 69 5.79 -9.56 2.49
N ASP A 70 6.50 -10.50 3.12
CA ASP A 70 5.92 -11.32 4.19
C ASP A 70 5.84 -10.49 5.46
N ASP A 71 4.62 -10.13 5.86
CA ASP A 71 4.28 -9.39 7.07
C ASP A 71 3.68 -10.28 8.18
N SER A 72 3.80 -11.61 8.08
CA SER A 72 3.23 -12.58 9.03
C SER A 72 3.64 -12.33 10.48
N ALA A 73 4.86 -11.84 10.72
CA ALA A 73 5.32 -11.48 12.05
C ALA A 73 4.52 -10.32 12.66
N ALA A 74 4.16 -9.31 11.86
CA ALA A 74 3.36 -8.18 12.33
C ALA A 74 1.91 -8.61 12.61
N ARG A 75 1.37 -9.47 11.73
CA ARG A 75 0.03 -10.06 11.90
C ARG A 75 -0.08 -10.91 13.16
N ARG A 76 0.96 -11.67 13.48
CA ARG A 76 0.97 -12.52 14.67
C ARG A 76 1.22 -11.74 15.96
N ASP A 77 2.22 -10.86 15.96
CA ASP A 77 2.71 -10.28 17.21
C ASP A 77 1.81 -9.15 17.72
N TRP A 78 1.15 -8.41 16.82
CA TRP A 78 0.30 -7.28 17.19
C TRP A 78 -0.95 -7.12 16.31
N ASN A 79 -1.36 -8.19 15.62
CA ASN A 79 -2.60 -8.25 14.84
C ASN A 79 -2.69 -7.23 13.69
N TRP A 80 -1.55 -6.86 13.09
CA TRP A 80 -1.52 -5.98 11.92
C TRP A 80 -2.49 -6.45 10.84
N GLN A 81 -3.38 -5.57 10.39
CA GLN A 81 -4.27 -5.81 9.26
C GLN A 81 -4.50 -4.51 8.49
N PRO A 82 -4.24 -4.47 7.17
CA PRO A 82 -4.56 -3.30 6.34
C PRO A 82 -6.07 -3.19 6.13
N ASP A 83 -6.58 -1.96 6.08
CA ASP A 83 -8.00 -1.67 5.86
C ASP A 83 -8.30 -1.28 4.41
N PHE A 84 -7.28 -0.85 3.64
CA PHE A 84 -7.48 -0.39 2.27
C PHE A 84 -7.05 -1.45 1.25
N ASP A 85 -8.02 -1.89 0.46
CA ASP A 85 -7.76 -2.56 -0.82
C ASP A 85 -7.53 -1.55 -1.97
N LEU A 86 -7.26 -2.05 -3.17
CA LEU A 86 -7.04 -1.21 -4.35
C LEU A 86 -8.26 -0.33 -4.66
N GLU A 87 -9.47 -0.85 -4.53
CA GLU A 87 -10.69 -0.10 -4.89
C GLU A 87 -10.97 1.02 -3.89
N ALA A 88 -10.88 0.72 -2.60
CA ALA A 88 -10.99 1.70 -1.52
C ALA A 88 -9.93 2.80 -1.64
N MET A 89 -8.68 2.42 -1.95
CA MET A 89 -7.58 3.37 -2.17
C MET A 89 -7.84 4.27 -3.37
N THR A 90 -8.23 3.69 -4.52
CA THR A 90 -8.51 4.46 -5.74
C THR A 90 -9.64 5.45 -5.52
N ARG A 91 -10.76 5.01 -4.93
CA ARG A 91 -11.90 5.89 -4.62
C ARG A 91 -11.48 7.07 -3.74
N ASP A 92 -10.83 6.79 -2.61
CA ASP A 92 -10.42 7.82 -1.65
C ASP A 92 -9.43 8.83 -2.27
N MET A 93 -8.48 8.35 -3.09
CA MET A 93 -7.53 9.21 -3.79
C MET A 93 -8.21 10.15 -4.78
N LEU A 94 -9.12 9.63 -5.62
CA LEU A 94 -9.85 10.43 -6.61
C LEU A 94 -10.73 11.48 -5.93
N GLU A 95 -11.44 11.11 -4.85
CA GLU A 95 -12.27 12.04 -4.08
C GLU A 95 -11.45 13.17 -3.45
N LYS A 96 -10.31 12.85 -2.82
CA LYS A 96 -9.47 13.84 -2.13
C LYS A 96 -8.75 14.77 -3.10
N LEU A 97 -8.24 14.25 -4.22
CA LEU A 97 -7.57 15.06 -5.23
C LEU A 97 -8.56 16.00 -5.93
N LYS A 98 -9.79 15.54 -6.22
CA LYS A 98 -10.84 16.37 -6.81
C LYS A 98 -11.27 17.55 -5.93
N LYS A 99 -11.22 17.42 -4.60
CA LYS A 99 -11.50 18.53 -3.67
C LYS A 99 -10.37 19.55 -3.57
N LYS A 100 -9.14 19.12 -3.85
CA LYS A 100 -7.94 19.94 -3.72
C LYS A 100 -7.68 20.81 -4.96
N LEU A 101 -8.08 20.33 -6.13
CA LEU A 101 -7.96 20.97 -7.44
C LEU A 101 -9.22 21.79 -7.75
#